data_AF-A0A7X8YP26-F1
#
_entry.id   AF-A0A7X8YP26-F1
#
_cell.length_a   1.000
_cell.length_b   1.000
_cell.length_c   1.000
_cell.angle_alpha   90.00
_cell.angle_beta   90.00
_cell.angle_gamma   90.00
#
_symmetry.space_group_name_H-M   'P 1'
#
loop_
_entity.id
_entity.type
_entity.pdbx_description
1 polymer ?
#
loop_
_entity_poly.entity_id
_entity_poly.type
_entity_poly.pdbx_seq_one_letter_code
_entity_poly.pdbx_strand_id
1 'polypeptide(L)'
;MNTMAAPAVPRWKTALNMIINPGEVVKSQMTKVPWPYSLTVSGLSFTLFFLQTGLDLQRNGQIEASGVVLMAMLGLLYGTVGVALMAVMVWALSQAGQRGLNMEWAISAFALGYSATFIYALSGLVFSLAFGWKTAVAFGVTGVLWALRPTLYTIKQMSGERVAFSIAMTTLCGAILLIGWALLGRFGA
;
A
#
# COMPACT_ATOMS: atom_id res chain seq x y z
N MET A 1 3.86 -26.17 35.22
CA MET A 1 4.22 -25.01 34.39
C MET A 1 4.39 -25.49 32.97
N ASN A 2 3.40 -25.28 32.09
CA ASN A 2 3.51 -25.52 30.64
C ASN A 2 3.02 -24.24 29.94
N THR A 3 3.94 -23.32 29.68
CA THR A 3 3.69 -22.18 28.78
C THR A 3 3.64 -22.70 27.35
N MET A 4 2.44 -23.13 26.92
CA MET A 4 2.17 -23.44 25.52
C MET A 4 2.46 -22.18 24.69
N ALA A 5 3.47 -22.26 23.82
CA ALA A 5 3.80 -21.20 22.88
C ALA A 5 2.57 -20.86 22.04
N ALA A 6 2.15 -19.60 22.05
CA ALA A 6 1.02 -19.13 21.26
C ALA A 6 1.25 -19.46 19.78
N PRO A 7 0.29 -20.08 19.08
CA PRO A 7 0.47 -20.50 17.70
C PRO A 7 0.82 -19.30 16.82
N ALA A 8 1.89 -19.41 16.04
CA ALA A 8 2.30 -18.38 15.09
C ALA A 8 1.17 -18.15 14.08
N VAL A 9 0.61 -16.93 14.06
CA VAL A 9 -0.45 -16.58 13.13
C VAL A 9 0.13 -16.59 11.71
N PRO A 10 -0.46 -17.35 10.76
CA PRO A 10 0.07 -17.44 9.40
C PRO A 10 0.01 -16.09 8.68
N ARG A 11 1.05 -15.77 7.90
CA ARG A 11 1.30 -14.43 7.33
C ARG A 11 0.16 -13.88 6.44
N TRP A 12 -0.55 -14.75 5.74
CA TRP A 12 -1.72 -14.37 4.93
C TRP A 12 -2.91 -13.92 5.79
N LYS A 13 -3.09 -14.52 6.98
CA LYS A 13 -4.09 -14.05 7.96
C LYS A 13 -3.71 -12.69 8.52
N THR A 14 -2.42 -12.38 8.67
CA THR A 14 -1.97 -11.03 9.08
C THR A 14 -2.33 -9.99 8.02
N ALA A 15 -2.14 -10.28 6.73
CA ALA A 15 -2.55 -9.39 5.65
C ALA A 15 -4.07 -9.17 5.60
N LEU A 16 -4.87 -10.23 5.78
CA LEU A 16 -6.32 -10.12 5.89
C LEU A 16 -6.79 -9.36 7.14
N ASN A 17 -6.19 -9.64 8.29
CA ASN A 17 -6.51 -8.93 9.53
C ASN A 17 -6.09 -7.46 9.46
N MET A 18 -5.08 -7.12 8.68
CA MET A 18 -4.71 -5.73 8.42
C MET A 18 -5.82 -4.96 7.69
N ILE A 19 -6.56 -5.66 6.83
CA ILE A 19 -7.72 -5.11 6.12
C ILE A 19 -8.89 -4.97 7.08
N ILE A 20 -9.18 -5.99 7.89
CA ILE A 20 -10.37 -6.01 8.75
C ILE A 20 -10.21 -5.13 9.99
N ASN A 21 -9.05 -5.22 10.66
CA ASN A 21 -8.74 -4.50 11.89
C ASN A 21 -7.27 -4.05 11.94
N PRO A 22 -6.92 -2.97 11.20
CA PRO A 22 -5.54 -2.49 11.13
C PRO A 22 -4.99 -2.09 12.51
N GLY A 23 -5.81 -1.51 13.39
CA GLY A 23 -5.36 -1.04 14.71
C GLY A 23 -4.89 -2.18 15.63
N GLU A 24 -5.52 -3.34 15.55
CA GLU A 24 -5.13 -4.51 16.35
C GLU A 24 -3.85 -5.17 15.83
N VAL A 25 -3.69 -5.26 14.51
CA VAL A 25 -2.48 -5.82 13.87
C VAL A 25 -1.25 -4.96 14.14
N VAL A 26 -1.39 -3.64 14.05
CA VAL A 26 -0.32 -2.67 14.31
C VAL A 26 0.17 -2.75 15.76
N LYS A 27 -0.73 -3.04 16.72
CA LYS A 27 -0.38 -3.19 18.14
C LYS A 27 0.20 -4.56 18.51
N SER A 28 -0.18 -5.65 17.83
CA SER A 28 0.08 -7.02 18.30
C SER A 28 0.99 -7.88 17.41
N GLN A 29 1.13 -7.58 16.12
CA GLN A 29 1.77 -8.51 15.16
C GLN A 29 2.88 -7.88 14.28
N MET A 30 3.01 -6.56 14.24
CA MET A 30 3.90 -5.91 13.26
C MET A 30 5.39 -6.05 13.51
N THR A 31 5.82 -6.36 14.73
CA THR A 31 7.22 -6.65 15.03
C THR A 31 7.68 -8.00 14.44
N LYS A 32 6.76 -8.83 13.94
CA LYS A 32 7.05 -10.21 13.49
C LYS A 32 7.19 -10.37 11.97
N VAL A 33 6.84 -9.36 11.17
CA VAL A 33 6.92 -9.44 9.71
C VAL A 33 8.12 -8.64 9.21
N PRO A 34 9.10 -9.26 8.53
CA PRO A 34 10.26 -8.55 8.01
C PRO A 34 9.87 -7.49 6.97
N TRP A 35 10.49 -6.32 7.04
CA TRP A 35 10.22 -5.20 6.13
C TRP A 35 10.41 -5.53 4.63
N PRO A 36 11.37 -6.38 4.19
CA PRO A 36 11.50 -6.69 2.77
C PRO A 36 10.31 -7.47 2.24
N TYR A 37 9.72 -8.35 3.06
CA TYR A 37 8.53 -9.10 2.69
C TYR A 37 7.30 -8.20 2.65
N SER A 38 7.18 -7.27 3.60
CA SER A 38 6.08 -6.30 3.58
C SER A 38 6.09 -5.45 2.29
N LEU A 39 7.28 -5.08 1.80
CA LEU A 39 7.42 -4.33 0.54
C LEU A 39 7.05 -5.12 -0.71
N THR A 40 7.07 -6.46 -0.69
CA THR A 40 6.56 -7.22 -1.85
C THR A 40 5.05 -7.07 -1.97
N VAL A 41 4.32 -6.97 -0.85
CA VAL A 41 2.87 -6.73 -0.86
C VAL A 41 2.57 -5.39 -1.51
N SER A 42 3.21 -4.31 -1.05
CA SER A 42 2.99 -2.98 -1.63
C SER A 42 3.51 -2.89 -3.07
N GLY A 43 4.68 -3.44 -3.37
CA GLY A 43 5.24 -3.53 -4.72
C GLY A 43 4.26 -4.17 -5.70
N LEU A 44 3.79 -5.39 -5.40
CA LEU A 44 2.82 -6.10 -6.23
C LEU A 44 1.49 -5.34 -6.34
N SER A 45 1.03 -4.71 -5.25
CA SER A 45 -0.20 -3.91 -5.26
C SER A 45 -0.13 -2.79 -6.29
N PHE A 46 0.94 -2.00 -6.27
CA PHE A 46 1.11 -0.88 -7.19
C PHE A 46 1.48 -1.34 -8.60
N THR A 47 2.24 -2.42 -8.77
CA THR A 47 2.46 -3.03 -10.09
C THR A 47 1.13 -3.39 -10.75
N LEU A 48 0.22 -4.08 -10.04
CA LEU A 48 -1.09 -4.46 -10.56
C LEU A 48 -1.98 -3.24 -10.84
N PHE A 49 -1.94 -2.23 -9.97
CA PHE A 49 -2.70 -1.00 -10.13
C PHE A 49 -2.27 -0.20 -11.37
N PHE A 50 -0.96 -0.04 -11.58
CA PHE A 50 -0.44 0.64 -12.76
C PHE A 50 -0.57 -0.19 -14.02
N LEU A 51 -0.47 -1.52 -13.92
CA LEU A 51 -0.78 -2.42 -15.04
C LEU A 51 -2.23 -2.22 -15.51
N GLN A 52 -3.20 -2.15 -14.59
CA GLN A 52 -4.59 -1.83 -14.93
C GLN A 52 -4.72 -0.46 -15.58
N THR A 53 -4.02 0.55 -15.04
CA THR A 53 -3.98 1.88 -15.66
C THR A 53 -3.48 1.80 -17.11
N GLY A 54 -2.37 1.09 -17.34
CA GLY A 54 -1.80 0.90 -18.68
C GLY A 54 -2.73 0.13 -19.62
N LEU A 55 -3.35 -0.96 -19.15
CA LEU A 55 -4.30 -1.76 -19.94
C LEU A 55 -5.54 -0.93 -20.34
N ASP A 56 -6.07 -0.12 -19.43
CA ASP A 56 -7.21 0.76 -19.71
C ASP A 56 -6.82 1.83 -20.75
N LEU A 57 -5.63 2.44 -20.64
CA LEU A 57 -5.10 3.39 -21.62
C LEU A 57 -4.87 2.75 -23.00
N GLN A 58 -4.30 1.53 -23.03
CA GLN A 58 -4.04 0.79 -24.26
C GLN A 58 -5.35 0.47 -24.99
N ARG A 59 -6.39 0.04 -24.26
CA ARG A 59 -7.72 -0.25 -24.80
C ARG A 59 -8.46 1.00 -25.29
N ASN A 60 -8.03 2.18 -24.84
CA ASN A 60 -8.50 3.46 -25.33
C ASN A 60 -7.66 3.98 -26.52
N GLY A 61 -6.67 3.23 -26.98
CA GLY A 61 -5.80 3.61 -28.09
C GLY A 61 -4.83 4.74 -27.74
N GLN A 62 -4.64 5.04 -26.46
CA GLN A 62 -3.75 6.12 -26.02
C GLN A 62 -2.29 5.68 -25.97
N ILE A 63 -2.03 4.40 -25.68
CA ILE A 63 -0.67 3.86 -25.48
C ILE A 63 -0.47 2.52 -26.16
N GLU A 64 0.78 2.21 -26.49
CA GLU A 64 1.19 0.91 -27.03
C GLU A 64 1.42 -0.14 -25.93
N ALA A 65 1.61 -1.40 -26.33
CA ALA A 65 1.93 -2.50 -25.40
C ALA A 65 3.22 -2.25 -24.59
N SER A 66 4.20 -1.55 -25.19
CA SER A 66 5.43 -1.11 -24.52
C SER A 66 5.14 -0.15 -23.35
N GLY A 67 4.18 0.76 -23.51
CA GLY A 67 3.71 1.67 -22.47
C GLY A 67 3.09 0.94 -21.27
N VAL A 68 2.37 -0.16 -21.52
CA VAL A 68 1.80 -1.00 -20.45
C VAL A 68 2.91 -1.62 -19.58
N VAL A 69 3.98 -2.11 -20.20
CA VAL A 69 5.14 -2.69 -19.48
C VAL A 69 5.85 -1.60 -18.66
N LEU A 70 6.07 -0.42 -19.25
CA LEU A 70 6.65 0.72 -18.54
C LEU A 70 5.82 1.10 -17.32
N MET A 71 4.49 1.17 -17.47
CA MET A 71 3.57 1.46 -16.37
C MET A 71 3.67 0.42 -15.25
N ALA A 72 3.73 -0.87 -15.57
CA ALA A 72 3.92 -1.91 -14.56
C ALA A 72 5.26 -1.76 -13.80
N MET A 73 6.35 -1.41 -14.50
CA MET A 73 7.67 -1.15 -13.90
C MET A 73 7.67 0.08 -13.00
N LEU A 74 7.03 1.17 -13.44
CA LEU A 74 6.82 2.36 -12.62
C LEU A 74 5.99 2.05 -11.38
N GLY A 75 4.96 1.22 -11.51
CA GLY A 75 4.17 0.73 -10.39
C GLY A 75 5.00 -0.06 -9.38
N LEU A 76 5.92 -0.93 -9.84
CA LEU A 76 6.82 -1.66 -8.94
C LEU A 76 7.74 -0.71 -8.17
N LEU A 77 8.36 0.25 -8.87
CA LEU A 77 9.23 1.25 -8.25
C LEU A 77 8.43 2.11 -7.23
N TYR A 78 7.23 2.52 -7.60
CA TYR A 78 6.35 3.31 -6.77
C TYR A 78 5.91 2.56 -5.51
N GLY A 79 5.49 1.30 -5.66
CA GLY A 79 5.04 0.46 -4.55
C GLY A 79 6.15 -0.03 -3.63
N THR A 80 7.41 -0.01 -4.06
CA THR A 80 8.55 -0.39 -3.24
C THR A 80 9.25 0.83 -2.67
N VAL A 81 9.98 1.57 -3.52
CA VAL A 81 10.77 2.73 -3.14
C VAL A 81 9.87 3.88 -2.69
N GLY A 82 8.81 4.18 -3.43
CA GLY A 82 7.89 5.27 -3.08
C GLY A 82 7.23 5.06 -1.72
N VAL A 83 6.73 3.84 -1.45
CA VAL A 83 6.13 3.49 -0.15
C VAL A 83 7.16 3.50 0.98
N ALA A 84 8.36 2.97 0.75
CA ALA A 84 9.44 3.00 1.74
C ALA A 84 9.83 4.44 2.11
N LEU A 85 10.04 5.31 1.11
CA LEU A 85 10.36 6.73 1.33
C LEU A 85 9.24 7.45 2.08
N MET A 86 7.98 7.16 1.74
CA MET A 86 6.83 7.73 2.43
C MET A 86 6.77 7.29 3.90
N ALA A 87 7.03 6.02 4.18
CA ALA A 87 7.09 5.50 5.54
C ALA A 87 8.20 6.16 6.36
N VAL A 88 9.39 6.33 5.77
CA VAL A 88 10.53 7.01 6.40
C VAL A 88 10.24 8.49 6.66
N MET A 89 9.65 9.20 5.70
CA MET A 89 9.23 10.59 5.85
C MET A 89 8.28 10.76 7.03
N VAL A 90 7.24 9.93 7.10
CA VAL A 90 6.26 9.97 8.18
C VAL A 90 6.90 9.59 9.52
N TRP A 91 7.75 8.57 9.54
CA TRP A 91 8.49 8.15 10.74
C TRP A 91 9.32 9.31 11.31
N ALA A 92 10.03 10.04 10.44
CA ALA A 92 10.83 11.21 10.83
C ALA A 92 9.94 12.35 11.35
N LEU A 93 8.88 12.72 10.62
CA LEU A 93 7.99 13.83 10.99
C LEU A 93 7.17 13.55 12.26
N SER A 94 6.83 12.29 12.51
CA SER A 94 6.08 11.87 13.70
C SER A 94 6.95 11.76 14.96
N GLN A 95 8.28 11.87 14.82
CA GLN A 95 9.27 11.64 15.87
C GLN A 95 9.12 10.24 16.50
N ALA A 96 8.80 9.25 15.67
CA ALA A 96 8.54 7.87 16.10
C ALA A 96 9.73 7.23 16.84
N GLY A 97 10.96 7.62 16.49
CA GLY A 97 12.18 7.17 17.17
C GLY A 97 12.24 7.54 18.66
N GLN A 98 11.71 8.70 19.06
CA GLN A 98 11.61 9.09 20.48
C GLN A 98 10.63 8.21 21.27
N ARG A 99 9.81 7.43 20.57
CA ARG A 99 8.80 6.53 21.15
C ARG A 99 9.19 5.06 21.05
N GLY A 100 10.43 4.76 20.71
CA GLY A 100 10.93 3.39 20.60
C GLY A 100 10.38 2.60 19.40
N LEU A 101 9.82 3.29 18.39
CA LEU A 101 9.39 2.65 17.14
C LEU A 101 10.50 2.77 16.09
N ASN A 102 10.96 1.62 15.60
CA ASN A 102 12.05 1.53 14.63
C ASN A 102 11.56 1.82 13.20
N MET A 103 12.49 2.24 12.33
CA MET A 103 12.19 2.53 10.92
C MET A 103 11.65 1.30 10.16
N GLU A 104 12.19 0.11 10.43
CA GLU A 104 11.75 -1.15 9.79
C GLU A 104 10.28 -1.46 10.08
N TRP A 105 9.83 -1.14 11.29
CA TRP A 105 8.44 -1.30 11.70
C TRP A 105 7.55 -0.34 10.92
N ALA A 106 7.97 0.92 10.74
CA ALA A 106 7.20 1.90 9.98
C ALA A 106 7.06 1.49 8.51
N ILE A 107 8.14 1.04 7.88
CA ILE A 107 8.13 0.53 6.50
C ILE A 107 7.18 -0.67 6.39
N SER A 108 7.29 -1.63 7.31
CA SER A 108 6.42 -2.81 7.31
C SER A 108 4.95 -2.45 7.47
N ALA A 109 4.65 -1.54 8.38
CA ALA A 109 3.29 -1.09 8.68
C ALA A 109 2.66 -0.34 7.50
N PHE A 110 3.41 0.53 6.83
CA PHE A 110 2.95 1.22 5.63
C PHE A 110 2.73 0.24 4.48
N ALA A 111 3.70 -0.64 4.23
CA ALA A 111 3.66 -1.55 3.10
C ALA A 111 2.51 -2.58 3.22
N LEU A 112 2.28 -3.13 4.41
CA LEU A 112 1.14 -4.01 4.67
C LEU A 112 -0.21 -3.26 4.65
N GLY A 113 -0.22 -1.94 4.84
CA GLY A 113 -1.41 -1.11 4.70
C GLY A 113 -2.06 -1.19 3.31
N TYR A 114 -1.26 -1.48 2.29
CA TYR A 114 -1.71 -1.69 0.91
C TYR A 114 -2.22 -3.11 0.62
N SER A 115 -2.38 -3.97 1.63
CA SER A 115 -2.95 -5.32 1.43
C SER A 115 -4.35 -5.27 0.80
N ALA A 116 -5.17 -4.28 1.17
CA ALA A 116 -6.46 -4.05 0.52
C ALA A 116 -6.27 -3.70 -0.96
N THR A 117 -5.33 -2.81 -1.26
CA THR A 117 -4.97 -2.42 -2.63
C THR A 117 -4.59 -3.64 -3.47
N PHE A 118 -3.82 -4.58 -2.93
CA PHE A 118 -3.49 -5.82 -3.62
C PHE A 118 -4.73 -6.62 -4.03
N ILE A 119 -5.66 -6.86 -3.11
CA ILE A 119 -6.86 -7.67 -3.36
C ILE A 119 -7.76 -6.99 -4.39
N TYR A 120 -8.00 -5.68 -4.25
CA TYR A 120 -8.81 -4.93 -5.20
C TYR A 120 -8.15 -4.89 -6.58
N ALA A 121 -6.84 -4.64 -6.66
CA ALA A 121 -6.12 -4.63 -7.91
C ALA A 121 -6.12 -6.00 -8.59
N LEU A 122 -5.96 -7.10 -7.84
CA LEU A 122 -6.05 -8.45 -8.39
C LEU A 122 -7.45 -8.73 -8.95
N SER A 123 -8.48 -8.34 -8.22
CA SER A 123 -9.87 -8.45 -8.68
C SER A 123 -10.08 -7.67 -9.97
N GLY A 124 -9.66 -6.39 -9.99
CA GLY A 124 -9.77 -5.54 -11.17
C GLY A 124 -9.03 -6.10 -12.39
N LEU A 125 -7.86 -6.71 -12.21
CA LEU A 125 -7.14 -7.39 -13.29
C LEU A 125 -7.95 -8.59 -13.83
N VAL A 126 -8.53 -9.42 -12.97
CA VAL A 126 -9.38 -10.55 -13.40
C VAL A 126 -10.57 -10.05 -14.22
N PHE A 127 -11.27 -9.01 -13.75
CA PHE A 127 -12.39 -8.42 -14.49
C PHE A 127 -11.94 -7.79 -15.81
N SER A 128 -10.79 -7.12 -15.81
CA SER A 128 -10.18 -6.53 -16.99
C SER A 128 -9.88 -7.58 -18.05
N LEU A 129 -9.30 -8.72 -17.69
CA LEU A 129 -8.93 -9.78 -18.62
C LEU A 129 -10.13 -10.62 -19.07
N ALA A 130 -11.06 -10.93 -18.16
CA ALA A 130 -12.23 -11.75 -18.47
C ALA A 130 -13.31 -11.02 -19.27
N PHE A 131 -13.55 -9.74 -18.97
CA PHE A 131 -14.65 -8.97 -19.55
C PHE A 131 -14.20 -7.81 -20.46
N GLY A 132 -12.88 -7.60 -20.62
CA GLY A 132 -12.35 -6.52 -21.47
C GLY A 132 -12.66 -5.11 -20.97
N TRP A 133 -12.95 -4.93 -19.67
CA TRP A 133 -13.35 -3.64 -19.11
C TRP A 133 -12.26 -2.58 -19.27
N LYS A 134 -12.68 -1.37 -19.67
CA LYS A 134 -11.79 -0.20 -19.86
C LYS A 134 -11.67 0.69 -18.62
N THR A 135 -12.22 0.23 -17.51
CA THR A 135 -12.35 0.96 -16.23
C THR A 135 -11.90 0.12 -15.04
N ALA A 136 -11.08 -0.90 -15.29
CA ALA A 136 -10.58 -1.79 -14.24
C ALA A 136 -9.75 -1.04 -13.19
N VAL A 137 -9.10 0.06 -13.58
CA VAL A 137 -8.34 0.95 -12.70
C VAL A 137 -9.16 1.43 -11.49
N ALA A 138 -10.50 1.52 -11.60
CA ALA A 138 -11.38 1.92 -10.50
C ALA A 138 -11.26 1.00 -9.27
N PHE A 139 -11.02 -0.31 -9.47
CA PHE A 139 -10.77 -1.24 -8.38
C PHE A 139 -9.46 -0.88 -7.65
N GLY A 140 -8.39 -0.65 -8.40
CA GLY A 140 -7.11 -0.25 -7.80
C GLY A 140 -7.20 1.08 -7.03
N VAL A 141 -7.86 2.10 -7.59
CA VAL A 141 -8.10 3.38 -6.88
C VAL A 141 -8.88 3.15 -5.59
N THR A 142 -9.95 2.34 -5.64
CA THR A 142 -10.74 1.98 -4.45
C THR A 142 -9.85 1.32 -3.39
N GLY A 143 -8.97 0.42 -3.80
CA GLY A 143 -8.01 -0.24 -2.93
C GLY A 143 -6.99 0.71 -2.30
N VAL A 144 -6.52 1.74 -3.03
CA VAL A 144 -5.62 2.78 -2.50
C VAL A 144 -6.36 3.64 -1.46
N LEU A 145 -7.61 4.03 -1.73
CA LEU A 145 -8.43 4.77 -0.77
C LEU A 145 -8.70 3.96 0.50
N TRP A 146 -8.87 2.65 0.36
CA TRP A 146 -9.02 1.73 1.50
C TRP A 146 -7.77 1.66 2.37
N ALA A 147 -6.57 1.85 1.80
CA ALA A 147 -5.31 1.87 2.54
C ALA A 147 -5.13 3.12 3.42
N LEU A 148 -5.98 4.16 3.27
CA LEU A 148 -5.96 5.37 4.10
C LEU A 148 -6.28 5.07 5.57
N ARG A 149 -7.16 4.10 5.84
CA ARG A 149 -7.52 3.75 7.23
C ARG A 149 -6.36 3.06 7.95
N PRO A 150 -5.73 1.99 7.41
CA PRO A 150 -4.52 1.42 8.00
C PRO A 150 -3.40 2.44 8.20
N THR A 151 -3.13 3.29 7.20
CA THR A 151 -2.08 4.33 7.32
C THR A 151 -2.40 5.34 8.43
N LEU A 152 -3.65 5.78 8.57
CA LEU A 152 -4.07 6.65 9.68
C LEU A 152 -3.75 6.04 11.05
N TYR A 153 -4.07 4.76 11.26
CA TYR A 153 -3.76 4.08 12.53
C TYR A 153 -2.26 3.94 12.76
N THR A 154 -1.50 3.58 11.73
CA THR A 154 -0.03 3.52 11.81
C THR A 154 0.56 4.87 12.18
N ILE A 155 0.12 5.95 11.52
CA ILE A 155 0.58 7.31 11.82
C ILE A 155 0.17 7.72 13.24
N LYS A 156 -1.05 7.40 13.67
CA LYS A 156 -1.55 7.65 15.03
C LYS A 156 -0.69 6.96 16.09
N GLN A 157 -0.28 5.73 15.86
CA GLN A 157 0.62 5.02 16.77
C GLN A 157 2.02 5.67 16.79
N MET A 158 2.55 6.04 15.62
CA MET A 158 3.85 6.72 15.52
C MET A 158 3.85 8.13 16.14
N SER A 159 2.75 8.85 16.01
CA SER A 159 2.59 10.22 16.51
C SER A 159 2.20 10.29 17.98
N GLY A 160 2.02 9.14 18.66
CA GLY A 160 1.61 9.05 20.05
C GLY A 160 0.18 9.54 20.26
N GLU A 161 -0.74 9.05 19.44
CA GLU A 161 -2.19 9.35 19.48
C GLU A 161 -2.55 10.82 19.14
N ARG A 162 -1.64 11.58 18.52
CA ARG A 162 -1.89 12.95 18.05
C ARG A 162 -2.81 12.94 16.82
N VAL A 163 -4.12 12.92 17.06
CA VAL A 163 -5.17 12.78 16.04
C VAL A 163 -5.05 13.80 14.90
N ALA A 164 -4.92 15.08 15.22
CA ALA A 164 -4.87 16.15 14.21
C ALA A 164 -3.66 15.98 13.27
N PHE A 165 -2.48 15.70 13.83
CA PHE A 165 -1.28 15.40 13.05
C PHE A 165 -1.47 14.16 12.19
N SER A 166 -2.07 13.10 12.73
CA SER A 166 -2.30 11.86 12.00
C SER A 166 -3.23 12.02 10.82
N ILE A 167 -4.31 12.80 10.97
CA ILE A 167 -5.22 13.13 9.87
C ILE A 167 -4.46 13.91 8.79
N ALA A 168 -3.77 14.99 9.18
CA ALA A 168 -3.02 15.83 8.24
C ALA A 168 -1.97 15.01 7.44
N MET A 169 -1.20 14.16 8.13
CA MET A 169 -0.20 13.31 7.50
C MET A 169 -0.82 12.23 6.61
N THR A 170 -1.94 11.62 7.01
CA THR A 170 -2.64 10.63 6.17
C THR A 170 -3.14 11.27 4.89
N THR A 171 -3.72 12.46 4.99
CA THR A 171 -4.17 13.25 3.83
C THR A 171 -3.00 13.60 2.93
N LEU A 172 -1.86 14.03 3.49
CA LEU A 172 -0.65 14.32 2.72
C LEU A 172 -0.13 13.07 2.00
N CYS A 173 -0.05 11.93 2.67
CA CYS A 173 0.31 10.65 2.06
C CYS A 173 -0.63 10.30 0.91
N GLY A 174 -1.95 10.38 1.14
CA GLY A 174 -2.96 10.13 0.10
C GLY A 174 -2.82 11.07 -1.10
N ALA A 175 -2.58 12.36 -0.86
CA ALA A 175 -2.35 13.34 -1.92
C ALA A 175 -1.09 13.01 -2.73
N ILE A 176 0.02 12.68 -2.08
CA ILE A 176 1.27 12.27 -2.75
C ILE A 176 1.03 11.03 -3.62
N LEU A 177 0.27 10.05 -3.11
CA LEU A 177 -0.09 8.83 -3.86
C LEU A 177 -0.88 9.14 -5.12
N LEU A 178 -1.94 9.93 -4.99
CA LEU A 178 -2.84 10.24 -6.10
C LEU A 178 -2.18 11.17 -7.12
N ILE A 179 -1.40 12.15 -6.68
CA ILE A 179 -0.63 13.03 -7.57
C ILE A 179 0.44 12.21 -8.29
N GLY A 180 1.16 11.35 -7.58
CA GLY A 180 2.17 10.46 -8.18
C GLY A 180 1.56 9.56 -9.24
N TRP A 181 0.41 8.95 -8.96
CA TRP A 181 -0.34 8.18 -9.95
C TRP A 181 -0.78 9.02 -11.15
N ALA A 182 -1.37 10.20 -10.94
CA ALA A 182 -1.82 11.06 -12.03
C ALA A 182 -0.66 11.53 -12.93
N LEU A 183 0.50 11.83 -12.36
CA LEU A 183 1.70 12.24 -13.10
C LEU A 183 2.29 11.06 -13.89
N LEU A 184 2.50 9.92 -13.23
CA LEU A 184 3.02 8.72 -13.88
C LEU A 184 2.06 8.19 -14.96
N GLY A 185 0.76 8.37 -14.75
CA GLY A 185 -0.29 8.11 -15.74
C GLY A 185 -0.16 8.94 -17.01
N ARG A 186 0.40 10.16 -16.92
CA ARG A 186 0.71 10.99 -18.08
C ARG A 186 2.04 10.64 -18.74
N PHE A 187 3.06 10.22 -17.97
CA PHE A 187 4.35 9.84 -18.54
C PHE A 187 4.31 8.50 -19.29
N GLY A 188 3.36 7.62 -18.95
CA GLY A 188 3.10 6.41 -19.70
C GLY A 188 2.24 6.59 -20.94
N ALA A 189 1.65 7.78 -21.14
CA ALA A 189 0.79 8.17 -22.26
C ALA A 189 1.53 9.00 -23.32
#